data_AF-A0A7N2KVS0-F1
#
_entry.id   AF-A0A7N2KVS0-F1
#
_cell.length_a   1.000
_cell.length_b   1.000
_cell.length_c   1.000
_cell.angle_alpha   90.00
_cell.angle_beta   90.00
_cell.angle_gamma   90.00
#
_symmetry.space_group_name_H-M   'P 1'
#
loop_
_entity.id
_entity.type
_entity.pdbx_description
1 polymer ?
#
loop_
_entity_poly.entity_id
_entity_poly.type
_entity_poly.pdbx_seq_one_letter_code
_entity_poly.pdbx_strand_id
1 'polypeptide(L)'
;MAGTAVTPSPAAGSMTGLNIGANVSASFVNSFRVAAVAERLATHVQPDFVSDDVEFFNLCLSLARGIDYAVANNEVPPKAQDLPLLLKQVCQRKNSLLLQAPIMVLMISVKNACKIGWFSKKETEELFALANELGSSFCSPGDINTGDSGSLSSVSKIMERFYPRMKMGQTLASLEVQAGYGAYVIDFHISKNTAHSPQEKIWLFVAQTDSIETSACIISPPQVNFLLNGKGVERRTNVHVDAGPQLPTNVTHMLKYGTNLLQAVGQFNGRYVIFVAFMSVMSSLDTPVLLDYVQPAVSTVDSDSDIIEGPSRISLNCPISYSRIGTPVKGHSCKHLQVLRSL
;
A
#
# COMPACT_ATOMS: atom_id res chain seq x y z
N MET A 1 36.48 -10.52 13.69
CA MET A 1 36.33 -11.74 12.88
C MET A 1 35.50 -11.37 11.67
N ALA A 2 36.13 -11.40 10.49
CA ALA A 2 35.59 -10.89 9.24
C ALA A 2 34.68 -11.93 8.59
N GLY A 3 33.50 -11.49 8.14
CA GLY A 3 32.52 -12.30 7.44
C GLY A 3 32.98 -12.64 6.02
N THR A 4 33.00 -13.93 5.72
CA THR A 4 33.31 -14.49 4.41
C THR A 4 32.24 -14.10 3.40
N ALA A 5 32.63 -13.34 2.38
CA ALA A 5 31.81 -13.09 1.21
C ALA A 5 31.77 -14.36 0.35
N VAL A 6 30.58 -14.92 0.15
CA VAL A 6 30.35 -16.04 -0.77
C VAL A 6 30.22 -15.48 -2.18
N THR A 7 31.27 -15.64 -2.98
CA THR A 7 31.22 -15.43 -4.44
C THR A 7 30.40 -16.54 -5.11
N PRO A 8 29.51 -16.23 -6.07
CA PRO A 8 28.81 -17.26 -6.82
C PRO A 8 29.78 -18.00 -7.75
N SER A 9 29.67 -19.34 -7.76
CA SER A 9 30.43 -20.23 -8.64
C SER A 9 30.01 -20.04 -10.11
N PRO A 10 30.94 -20.00 -11.08
CA PRO A 10 30.59 -19.94 -12.49
C PRO A 10 30.06 -21.30 -12.96
N ALA A 11 28.84 -21.31 -13.52
CA ALA A 11 28.33 -22.48 -14.22
C ALA A 11 29.19 -22.73 -15.47
N ALA A 12 29.96 -23.82 -15.45
CA ALA A 12 30.67 -24.30 -16.63
C ALA A 12 29.67 -24.98 -17.57
N GLY A 13 29.16 -24.21 -18.53
CA GLY A 13 28.42 -24.71 -19.71
C GLY A 13 29.10 -24.19 -20.96
N SER A 14 29.52 -25.10 -21.83
CA SER A 14 30.28 -24.86 -23.07
C SER A 14 29.62 -23.82 -23.98
N MET A 15 30.18 -22.61 -24.02
CA MET A 15 29.87 -21.57 -25.01
C MET A 15 30.72 -21.80 -26.25
N THR A 16 30.33 -22.77 -27.09
CA THR A 16 30.81 -22.87 -28.46
C THR A 16 29.70 -22.39 -29.38
N GLY A 17 29.73 -21.09 -29.74
CA GLY A 17 29.01 -20.61 -30.92
C GLY A 17 28.21 -19.30 -30.83
N LEU A 18 28.39 -18.44 -29.82
CA LEU A 18 27.75 -17.12 -29.82
C LEU A 18 28.78 -15.99 -29.66
N ASN A 19 28.86 -15.18 -30.72
CA ASN A 19 29.67 -13.98 -30.83
C ASN A 19 29.50 -13.07 -29.61
N ILE A 20 30.54 -12.94 -28.80
CA ILE A 20 30.62 -12.02 -27.66
C ILE A 20 30.80 -10.61 -28.24
N GLY A 21 29.69 -9.93 -28.50
CA GLY A 21 29.70 -8.56 -29.04
C GLY A 21 28.34 -7.86 -29.10
N ALA A 22 27.23 -8.56 -28.88
CA ALA A 22 25.91 -7.94 -28.79
C ALA A 22 25.58 -7.59 -27.32
N ASN A 23 25.25 -6.32 -27.06
CA ASN A 23 24.63 -5.89 -25.79
C ASN A 23 23.32 -6.67 -25.60
N VAL A 24 23.37 -7.75 -24.82
CA VAL A 24 22.20 -8.57 -24.52
C VAL A 24 21.23 -7.73 -23.70
N SER A 25 19.98 -7.60 -24.17
CA SER A 25 18.98 -6.80 -23.47
C SER A 25 18.59 -7.43 -22.13
N ALA A 26 18.26 -6.61 -21.13
CA ALA A 26 17.82 -7.10 -19.82
C ALA A 26 16.55 -7.99 -19.92
N SER A 27 15.68 -7.71 -20.91
CA SER A 27 14.52 -8.54 -21.23
C SER A 27 14.93 -9.95 -21.69
N PHE A 28 15.90 -10.05 -22.61
CA PHE A 28 16.40 -11.34 -23.08
C PHE A 28 17.02 -12.15 -21.94
N VAL A 29 17.86 -11.53 -21.10
CA VAL A 29 18.46 -12.18 -19.93
C VAL A 29 17.38 -12.68 -18.97
N ASN A 30 16.34 -11.87 -18.71
CA ASN A 30 15.24 -12.28 -17.85
C ASN A 30 14.45 -13.46 -18.44
N SER A 31 14.14 -13.41 -19.73
CA SER A 31 13.43 -14.49 -20.43
C SER A 31 14.21 -15.81 -20.36
N PHE A 32 15.52 -15.78 -20.62
CA PHE A 32 16.39 -16.94 -20.48
C PHE A 32 16.39 -17.48 -19.04
N ARG A 33 16.51 -16.59 -18.05
CA ARG A 33 16.45 -16.97 -16.62
C ARG A 33 15.13 -17.64 -16.25
N VAL A 34 13.99 -17.08 -16.68
CA VAL A 34 12.66 -17.67 -16.42
C VAL A 34 12.57 -19.06 -17.02
N ALA A 35 13.05 -19.26 -18.25
CA ALA A 35 13.07 -20.57 -18.90
C ALA A 35 13.93 -21.58 -18.13
N ALA A 36 15.18 -21.24 -17.84
CA ALA A 36 16.11 -22.14 -17.14
C ALA A 36 15.63 -22.50 -15.72
N VAL A 37 15.08 -21.53 -14.99
CA VAL A 37 14.53 -21.78 -13.64
C VAL A 37 13.27 -22.63 -13.72
N ALA A 38 12.38 -22.40 -14.69
CA ALA A 38 11.17 -23.21 -14.85
C ALA A 38 11.50 -24.67 -15.21
N GLU A 39 12.47 -24.90 -16.10
CA GLU A 39 12.93 -26.25 -16.46
C GLU A 39 13.54 -26.98 -15.27
N ARG A 40 14.38 -26.29 -14.49
CA ARG A 40 14.96 -26.87 -13.27
C ARG A 40 13.89 -27.11 -12.21
N LEU A 41 12.92 -26.22 -12.04
CA LEU A 41 11.80 -26.46 -11.11
C LEU A 41 10.94 -27.65 -11.55
N ALA A 42 10.81 -27.88 -12.86
CA ALA A 42 10.08 -29.02 -13.41
C ALA A 42 10.71 -30.37 -13.03
N THR A 43 12.04 -30.45 -12.85
CA THR A 43 12.67 -31.71 -12.40
C THR A 43 12.32 -32.03 -10.94
N HIS A 44 12.16 -31.01 -10.09
CA HIS A 44 11.82 -31.22 -8.68
C HIS A 44 10.38 -31.65 -8.42
N VAL A 45 9.48 -31.52 -9.41
CA VAL A 45 8.07 -31.94 -9.28
C VAL A 45 7.79 -33.29 -9.94
N GLN A 46 8.81 -33.96 -10.48
CA GLN A 46 8.66 -35.32 -11.00
C GLN A 46 8.52 -36.34 -9.85
N PRO A 47 7.70 -37.39 -10.02
CA PRO A 47 7.42 -38.36 -8.95
C PRO A 47 8.66 -39.06 -8.39
N ASP A 48 9.67 -39.31 -9.24
CA ASP A 48 10.83 -40.13 -8.92
C ASP A 48 12.06 -39.32 -8.48
N PHE A 49 11.94 -37.99 -8.37
CA PHE A 49 13.07 -37.12 -8.04
C PHE A 49 13.16 -36.88 -6.53
N VAL A 50 14.31 -37.21 -5.94
CA VAL A 50 14.63 -36.84 -4.55
C VAL A 50 14.85 -35.33 -4.51
N SER A 51 13.83 -34.62 -4.08
CA SER A 51 13.79 -33.16 -4.14
C SER A 51 14.60 -32.53 -2.99
N ASP A 52 15.58 -31.70 -3.32
CA ASP A 52 16.19 -30.78 -2.37
C ASP A 52 15.23 -29.60 -2.10
N ASP A 53 14.67 -29.55 -0.89
CA ASP A 53 13.74 -28.52 -0.46
C ASP A 53 14.38 -27.11 -0.46
N VAL A 54 15.69 -27.01 -0.19
CA VAL A 54 16.40 -25.72 -0.19
C VAL A 54 16.57 -25.21 -1.61
N GLU A 55 16.92 -26.08 -2.55
CA GLU A 55 16.98 -25.74 -3.96
C GLU A 55 15.60 -25.36 -4.50
N PHE A 56 14.56 -26.16 -4.21
CA PHE A 56 13.18 -25.87 -4.60
C PHE A 56 12.72 -24.50 -4.10
N PHE A 57 12.97 -24.21 -2.81
CA PHE A 57 12.69 -22.90 -2.21
C PHE A 57 13.34 -21.77 -3.04
N ASN A 58 14.62 -21.90 -3.36
CA ASN A 58 15.35 -20.87 -4.11
C ASN A 58 14.87 -20.73 -5.55
N LEU A 59 14.45 -21.83 -6.19
CA LEU A 59 13.89 -21.83 -7.53
C LEU A 59 12.53 -21.11 -7.56
N CYS A 60 11.64 -21.36 -6.58
CA CYS A 60 10.38 -20.63 -6.44
C CYS A 60 10.61 -19.11 -6.32
N LEU A 61 11.53 -18.68 -5.45
CA LEU A 61 11.85 -17.26 -5.30
C LEU A 61 12.47 -16.66 -6.57
N SER A 62 13.32 -17.42 -7.26
CA SER A 62 13.98 -16.97 -8.50
C SER A 62 12.98 -16.82 -9.64
N LEU A 63 12.03 -17.75 -9.76
CA LEU A 63 10.96 -17.68 -10.76
C LEU A 63 10.02 -16.52 -10.46
N ALA A 64 9.63 -16.33 -9.20
CA ALA A 64 8.79 -15.21 -8.77
C ALA A 64 9.41 -13.86 -9.18
N ARG A 65 10.72 -13.68 -8.93
CA ARG A 65 11.47 -12.47 -9.34
C ARG A 65 11.50 -12.29 -10.86
N GLY A 66 11.61 -13.38 -11.62
CA GLY A 66 11.60 -13.34 -13.09
C GLY A 66 10.24 -12.93 -13.66
N ILE A 67 9.17 -13.44 -13.06
CA ILE A 67 7.79 -13.06 -13.39
C ILE A 67 7.55 -11.60 -13.02
N ASP A 68 7.86 -11.18 -11.80
CA ASP A 68 7.72 -9.79 -11.34
C ASP A 68 8.43 -8.80 -12.27
N TYR A 69 9.65 -9.13 -12.72
CA TYR A 69 10.37 -8.31 -13.68
C TYR A 69 9.61 -8.18 -15.00
N ALA A 70 9.17 -9.30 -15.59
CA ALA A 70 8.47 -9.28 -16.87
C ALA A 70 7.14 -8.54 -16.77
N VAL A 71 6.37 -8.80 -15.71
CA VAL A 71 5.13 -8.10 -15.36
C VAL A 71 5.35 -6.59 -15.24
N ALA A 72 6.40 -6.15 -14.52
CA ALA A 72 6.72 -4.72 -14.36
C ALA A 72 7.05 -4.01 -15.68
N ASN A 73 7.55 -4.74 -16.68
CA ASN A 73 7.90 -4.22 -18.00
C ASN A 73 6.82 -4.49 -19.07
N ASN A 74 5.66 -5.06 -18.68
CA ASN A 74 4.61 -5.50 -19.60
C ASN A 74 5.11 -6.50 -20.67
N GLU A 75 6.03 -7.38 -20.28
CA GLU A 75 6.61 -8.42 -21.14
C GLU A 75 5.97 -9.78 -20.83
N VAL A 76 5.82 -10.62 -21.84
CA VAL A 76 5.38 -12.03 -21.70
C VAL A 76 6.52 -12.93 -22.19
N PRO A 77 7.22 -13.65 -21.29
CA PRO A 77 8.27 -14.58 -21.70
C PRO A 77 7.70 -15.72 -22.54
N PRO A 78 8.42 -16.26 -23.55
CA PRO A 78 7.94 -17.40 -24.34
C PRO A 78 7.56 -18.63 -23.49
N LYS A 79 8.29 -18.86 -22.39
CA LYS A 79 8.03 -19.95 -21.44
C LYS A 79 6.70 -19.79 -20.68
N ALA A 80 6.03 -18.64 -20.76
CA ALA A 80 4.78 -18.39 -20.04
C ALA A 80 3.69 -19.43 -20.35
N GLN A 81 3.64 -19.94 -21.58
CA GLN A 81 2.64 -20.95 -21.97
C GLN A 81 2.79 -22.29 -21.22
N ASP A 82 4.00 -22.63 -20.77
CA ASP A 82 4.27 -23.87 -20.04
C ASP A 82 4.05 -23.72 -18.53
N LEU A 83 4.00 -22.48 -18.02
CA LEU A 83 3.95 -22.21 -16.59
C LEU A 83 2.68 -22.74 -15.90
N PRO A 84 1.46 -22.66 -16.46
CA PRO A 84 0.26 -23.10 -15.74
C PRO A 84 0.32 -24.57 -15.30
N LEU A 85 0.83 -25.46 -16.15
CA LEU A 85 0.99 -26.88 -15.82
C LEU A 85 2.04 -27.09 -14.73
N LEU A 86 3.21 -26.45 -14.87
CA LEU A 86 4.28 -26.52 -13.87
C LEU A 86 3.81 -25.99 -12.52
N LEU A 87 3.11 -24.85 -12.49
CA LEU A 87 2.64 -24.20 -11.26
C LEU A 87 1.63 -25.08 -10.50
N LYS A 88 0.76 -25.79 -11.21
CA LYS A 88 -0.13 -26.78 -10.59
C LYS A 88 0.65 -27.88 -9.88
N GLN A 89 1.70 -28.41 -10.51
CA GLN A 89 2.56 -29.44 -9.92
C GLN A 89 3.36 -28.88 -8.73
N VAL A 90 3.89 -27.67 -8.84
CA VAL A 90 4.56 -26.96 -7.74
C VAL A 90 3.61 -26.80 -6.54
N CYS A 91 2.35 -26.42 -6.77
CA CYS A 91 1.35 -26.28 -5.72
C CYS A 91 0.98 -27.60 -5.04
N GLN A 92 1.18 -28.77 -5.66
CA GLN A 92 0.96 -30.07 -5.02
C GLN A 92 1.95 -30.33 -3.88
N ARG A 93 3.11 -29.64 -3.87
CA ARG A 93 4.13 -29.74 -2.80
C ARG A 93 3.78 -28.94 -1.54
N LYS A 94 2.61 -28.30 -1.49
CA LYS A 94 2.15 -27.46 -0.37
C LYS A 94 1.99 -28.18 0.98
N ASN A 95 2.03 -29.51 1.00
CA ASN A 95 1.95 -30.28 2.24
C ASN A 95 3.23 -30.16 3.11
N SER A 96 4.36 -29.74 2.51
CA SER A 96 5.56 -29.42 3.28
C SER A 96 5.48 -27.98 3.82
N LEU A 97 5.48 -27.83 5.14
CA LEU A 97 5.41 -26.53 5.83
C LEU A 97 6.54 -25.57 5.39
N LEU A 98 7.73 -26.12 5.11
CA LEU A 98 8.89 -25.33 4.67
C LEU A 98 8.68 -24.73 3.26
N LEU A 99 7.90 -25.40 2.41
CA LEU A 99 7.70 -25.01 1.03
C LEU A 99 6.45 -24.15 0.82
N GLN A 100 5.53 -24.08 1.79
CA GLN A 100 4.33 -23.26 1.65
C GLN A 100 4.63 -21.78 1.40
N ALA A 101 5.56 -21.20 2.17
CA ALA A 101 5.95 -19.79 2.03
C ALA A 101 6.53 -19.44 0.65
N PRO A 102 7.58 -20.13 0.12
CA PRO A 102 8.11 -19.81 -1.21
C PRO A 102 7.11 -20.11 -2.34
N ILE A 103 6.26 -21.13 -2.20
CA ILE A 103 5.17 -21.40 -3.17
C ILE A 103 4.18 -20.23 -3.16
N MET A 104 3.80 -19.73 -1.98
CA MET A 104 2.88 -18.59 -1.88
C MET A 104 3.47 -17.34 -2.51
N VAL A 105 4.77 -17.06 -2.27
CA VAL A 105 5.47 -15.92 -2.91
C VAL A 105 5.44 -16.05 -4.44
N LEU A 106 5.70 -17.24 -4.98
CA LEU A 106 5.58 -17.50 -6.41
C LEU A 106 4.15 -17.27 -6.92
N MET A 107 3.15 -17.79 -6.21
CA MET A 107 1.76 -17.64 -6.60
C MET A 107 1.27 -16.18 -6.55
N ILE A 108 1.81 -15.33 -5.65
CA ILE A 108 1.55 -13.89 -5.67
C ILE A 108 2.03 -13.26 -6.98
N SER A 109 3.25 -13.59 -7.45
CA SER A 109 3.75 -13.11 -8.75
C SER A 109 2.89 -13.63 -9.91
N VAL A 110 2.46 -14.90 -9.84
CA VAL A 110 1.57 -15.51 -10.86
C VAL A 110 0.21 -14.82 -10.90
N LYS A 111 -0.42 -14.52 -9.75
CA LYS A 111 -1.69 -13.77 -9.70
C LYS A 111 -1.58 -12.45 -10.47
N ASN A 112 -0.45 -11.76 -10.36
CA ASN A 112 -0.22 -10.52 -11.09
C ASN A 112 -0.02 -10.75 -12.59
N ALA A 113 0.70 -11.81 -12.99
CA ALA A 113 0.76 -12.25 -14.39
C ALA A 113 -0.63 -12.58 -14.97
N CYS A 114 -1.50 -13.23 -14.20
CA CYS A 114 -2.89 -13.47 -14.57
C CYS A 114 -3.65 -12.16 -14.82
N LYS A 115 -3.55 -11.18 -13.91
CA LYS A 115 -4.23 -9.87 -14.01
C LYS A 115 -3.85 -9.10 -15.28
N ILE A 116 -2.63 -9.29 -15.79
CA ILE A 116 -2.15 -8.64 -17.03
C ILE A 116 -2.34 -9.50 -18.28
N GLY A 117 -3.04 -10.64 -18.17
CA GLY A 117 -3.47 -11.44 -19.32
C GLY A 117 -2.40 -12.39 -19.89
N TRP A 118 -1.45 -12.88 -19.08
CA TRP A 118 -0.48 -13.88 -19.55
C TRP A 118 -1.11 -15.21 -19.95
N PHE A 119 -2.22 -15.59 -19.30
CA PHE A 119 -2.82 -16.91 -19.43
C PHE A 119 -4.25 -16.81 -19.94
N SER A 120 -4.78 -17.92 -20.44
CA SER A 120 -6.19 -17.99 -20.81
C SER A 120 -7.11 -17.75 -19.60
N LYS A 121 -8.37 -17.41 -19.85
CA LYS A 121 -9.36 -17.20 -18.78
C LYS A 121 -9.48 -18.42 -17.85
N LYS A 122 -9.52 -19.63 -18.43
CA LYS A 122 -9.61 -20.88 -17.68
C LYS A 122 -8.39 -21.09 -16.78
N GLU A 123 -7.19 -20.92 -17.32
CA GLU A 123 -5.94 -21.07 -16.53
C GLU A 123 -5.85 -20.01 -15.43
N THR A 124 -6.27 -18.78 -15.73
CA THR A 124 -6.35 -17.70 -14.77
C THR A 124 -7.24 -18.05 -13.59
N GLU A 125 -8.45 -18.54 -13.84
CA GLU A 125 -9.39 -18.97 -12.80
C GLU A 125 -8.81 -20.11 -11.93
N GLU A 126 -8.20 -21.11 -12.56
CA GLU A 126 -7.58 -22.25 -11.85
C GLU A 126 -6.36 -21.81 -11.00
N LEU A 127 -5.50 -20.94 -11.52
CA LEU A 127 -4.33 -20.42 -10.81
C LEU A 127 -4.74 -19.49 -9.65
N PHE A 128 -5.81 -18.70 -9.82
CA PHE A 128 -6.38 -17.91 -8.72
C PHE A 128 -6.95 -18.81 -7.63
N ALA A 129 -7.67 -19.87 -7.99
CA ALA A 129 -8.21 -20.83 -7.02
C ALA A 129 -7.08 -21.46 -6.19
N LEU A 130 -6.00 -21.90 -6.84
CA LEU A 130 -4.81 -22.44 -6.16
C LEU A 130 -4.15 -21.42 -5.22
N ALA A 131 -3.97 -20.19 -5.68
CA ALA A 131 -3.35 -19.14 -4.88
C ALA A 131 -4.21 -18.76 -3.66
N ASN A 132 -5.54 -18.74 -3.82
CA ASN A 132 -6.47 -18.47 -2.72
C ASN A 132 -6.51 -19.63 -1.71
N GLU A 133 -6.49 -20.87 -2.20
CA GLU A 133 -6.40 -22.05 -1.34
C GLU A 133 -5.13 -22.03 -0.49
N LEU A 134 -3.97 -21.74 -1.10
CA LEU A 134 -2.70 -21.58 -0.38
C LEU A 134 -2.75 -20.40 0.59
N GLY A 135 -3.28 -19.25 0.15
CA GLY A 135 -3.38 -18.04 0.94
C GLY A 135 -4.23 -18.18 2.20
N SER A 136 -5.22 -19.07 2.19
CA SER A 136 -6.08 -19.35 3.36
C SER A 136 -5.31 -19.86 4.59
N SER A 137 -4.11 -20.42 4.40
CA SER A 137 -3.23 -20.84 5.49
C SER A 137 -2.46 -19.68 6.14
N PHE A 138 -2.38 -18.54 5.46
CA PHE A 138 -1.58 -17.38 5.88
C PHE A 138 -2.41 -16.17 6.30
N CYS A 139 -3.62 -16.04 5.77
CA CYS A 139 -4.43 -14.84 5.91
C CYS A 139 -5.80 -15.18 6.50
N SER A 140 -6.31 -14.27 7.33
CA SER A 140 -7.71 -14.30 7.73
C SER A 140 -8.58 -14.08 6.48
N PRO A 141 -9.74 -14.77 6.37
CA PRO A 141 -10.71 -14.45 5.34
C PRO A 141 -11.14 -12.99 5.53
N GLY A 142 -10.78 -12.16 4.56
CA GLY A 142 -11.20 -10.77 4.49
C GLY A 142 -11.92 -10.56 3.17
N ASP A 143 -12.87 -9.63 3.17
CA ASP A 143 -13.49 -9.14 1.94
C ASP A 143 -12.43 -8.32 1.18
N ILE A 144 -11.65 -9.01 0.35
CA ILE A 144 -10.74 -8.38 -0.61
C ILE A 144 -11.63 -7.79 -1.71
N ASN A 145 -12.27 -6.67 -1.40
CA ASN A 145 -13.13 -5.98 -2.34
C ASN A 145 -12.25 -5.23 -3.34
N THR A 146 -12.26 -5.68 -4.59
CA THR A 146 -11.95 -4.82 -5.73
C THR A 146 -13.06 -3.78 -5.87
N GLY A 147 -12.98 -2.71 -5.06
CA GLY A 147 -13.85 -1.54 -5.13
C GLY A 147 -15.33 -1.84 -4.95
N ASP A 148 -15.76 -2.10 -3.70
CA ASP A 148 -17.19 -2.05 -3.40
C ASP A 148 -17.67 -0.58 -3.39
N SER A 149 -18.85 -0.35 -3.94
CA SER A 149 -19.42 0.99 -4.13
C SER A 149 -19.73 1.70 -2.79
N GLY A 150 -19.99 0.93 -1.73
CA GLY A 150 -20.32 1.45 -0.40
C GLY A 150 -19.12 2.10 0.31
N SER A 151 -17.94 1.48 0.26
CA SER A 151 -16.74 2.01 0.94
C SER A 151 -16.20 3.26 0.26
N LEU A 152 -16.26 3.35 -1.07
CA LEU A 152 -15.88 4.57 -1.81
C LEU A 152 -16.73 5.78 -1.40
N SER A 153 -18.03 5.59 -1.16
CA SER A 153 -18.91 6.67 -0.70
C SER A 153 -18.53 7.21 0.69
N SER A 154 -18.14 6.31 1.60
CA SER A 154 -17.69 6.67 2.95
C SER A 154 -16.34 7.39 2.90
N VAL A 155 -15.42 6.92 2.07
CA VAL A 155 -14.11 7.55 1.87
C VAL A 155 -14.26 8.95 1.30
N SER A 156 -15.15 9.18 0.33
CA SER A 156 -15.40 10.54 -0.22
C SER A 156 -15.80 11.52 0.89
N LYS A 157 -16.74 11.13 1.76
CA LYS A 157 -17.19 11.95 2.90
C LYS A 157 -16.04 12.27 3.87
N ILE A 158 -15.19 11.28 4.16
CA ILE A 158 -14.03 11.47 5.05
C ILE A 158 -13.01 12.41 4.40
N MET A 159 -12.73 12.23 3.10
CA MET A 159 -11.82 13.09 2.34
C MET A 159 -12.29 14.54 2.30
N GLU A 160 -13.56 14.78 1.95
CA GLU A 160 -14.15 16.12 1.91
C GLU A 160 -14.12 16.81 3.28
N ARG A 161 -14.41 16.07 4.35
CA ARG A 161 -14.54 16.61 5.70
C ARG A 161 -13.19 16.86 6.39
N PHE A 162 -12.27 15.89 6.31
CA PHE A 162 -11.04 15.91 7.10
C PHE A 162 -9.78 16.19 6.27
N TYR A 163 -9.84 16.01 4.95
CA TYR A 163 -8.72 16.25 4.05
C TYR A 163 -9.10 17.14 2.85
N PRO A 164 -9.71 18.32 3.06
CA PRO A 164 -10.25 19.16 1.98
C PRO A 164 -9.20 19.65 0.98
N ARG A 165 -7.91 19.59 1.34
CA ARG A 165 -6.78 19.93 0.47
C ARG A 165 -6.14 18.72 -0.22
N MET A 166 -6.73 17.53 -0.11
CA MET A 166 -6.23 16.33 -0.76
C MET A 166 -7.27 15.77 -1.72
N LYS A 167 -6.81 15.35 -2.89
CA LYS A 167 -7.64 14.64 -3.86
C LYS A 167 -7.17 13.19 -3.96
N MET A 168 -8.11 12.26 -3.79
CA MET A 168 -7.86 10.84 -4.06
C MET A 168 -8.05 10.58 -5.56
N GLY A 169 -7.04 9.98 -6.18
CA GLY A 169 -7.01 9.56 -7.58
C GLY A 169 -7.27 8.06 -7.70
N GLN A 170 -6.54 7.40 -8.61
CA GLN A 170 -6.68 5.97 -8.82
C GLN A 170 -6.26 5.16 -7.58
N THR A 171 -7.15 4.28 -7.13
CA THR A 171 -6.88 3.26 -6.11
C THR A 171 -6.04 2.13 -6.70
N LEU A 172 -4.96 1.79 -6.02
CA LEU A 172 -4.07 0.67 -6.35
C LEU A 172 -4.44 -0.59 -5.55
N ALA A 173 -4.80 -0.43 -4.28
CA ALA A 173 -5.24 -1.51 -3.41
C ALA A 173 -6.28 -0.99 -2.40
N SER A 174 -7.26 -1.82 -2.06
CA SER A 174 -8.28 -1.54 -1.04
C SER A 174 -8.54 -2.77 -0.18
N LEU A 175 -8.72 -2.55 1.12
CA LEU A 175 -9.11 -3.57 2.09
C LEU A 175 -10.22 -3.02 2.98
N GLU A 176 -11.23 -3.85 3.22
CA GLU A 176 -12.25 -3.63 4.23
C GLU A 176 -12.07 -4.67 5.33
N VAL A 177 -11.97 -4.19 6.55
CA VAL A 177 -11.63 -5.02 7.71
C VAL A 177 -12.66 -4.82 8.81
N GLN A 178 -13.17 -5.93 9.32
CA GLN A 178 -14.10 -5.94 10.46
C GLN A 178 -13.33 -5.86 11.79
N ALA A 179 -14.05 -5.57 12.87
CA ALA A 179 -13.47 -5.61 14.21
C ALA A 179 -13.01 -7.05 14.57
N GLY A 180 -11.87 -7.17 15.24
CA GLY A 180 -11.27 -8.47 15.59
C GLY A 180 -9.77 -8.52 15.33
N TYR A 181 -9.15 -9.63 15.76
CA TYR A 181 -7.78 -9.93 15.38
C TYR A 181 -7.76 -10.54 13.97
N GLY A 182 -6.91 -10.02 13.09
CA GLY A 182 -6.78 -10.56 11.74
C GLY A 182 -5.42 -10.29 11.11
N ALA A 183 -5.08 -11.11 10.12
CA ALA A 183 -3.93 -10.93 9.24
C ALA A 183 -4.42 -10.82 7.79
N TYR A 184 -4.43 -9.61 7.26
CA TYR A 184 -4.94 -9.30 5.92
C TYR A 184 -3.77 -8.98 5.00
N VAL A 185 -3.79 -9.56 3.81
CA VAL A 185 -2.75 -9.39 2.80
C VAL A 185 -3.38 -9.18 1.44
N ILE A 186 -2.98 -8.13 0.74
CA ILE A 186 -3.41 -7.86 -0.64
C ILE A 186 -2.20 -7.53 -1.51
N ASP A 187 -2.12 -8.21 -2.65
CA ASP A 187 -1.16 -7.92 -3.71
C ASP A 187 -1.74 -6.91 -4.71
N PHE A 188 -0.92 -5.96 -5.15
CA PHE A 188 -1.28 -4.98 -6.16
C PHE A 188 -0.11 -4.69 -7.09
N HIS A 189 -0.42 -4.24 -8.30
CA HIS A 189 0.56 -4.01 -9.35
C HIS A 189 0.70 -2.52 -9.68
N ILE A 190 1.93 -2.05 -9.84
CA ILE A 190 2.24 -0.71 -10.36
C ILE A 190 3.00 -0.85 -11.68
N SER A 191 2.38 -0.44 -12.78
CA SER A 191 3.03 -0.48 -14.09
C SER A 191 3.97 0.71 -14.26
N LYS A 192 5.07 0.53 -15.00
CA LYS A 192 5.93 1.64 -15.43
C LYS A 192 5.20 2.64 -16.34
N ASN A 193 4.14 2.18 -17.01
CA ASN A 193 3.34 2.99 -17.94
C ASN A 193 2.13 3.64 -17.27
N THR A 194 1.94 3.46 -15.96
CA THR A 194 0.84 4.10 -15.23
C THR A 194 0.99 5.61 -15.30
N ALA A 195 0.15 6.27 -16.09
CA ALA A 195 0.12 7.72 -16.20
C ALA A 195 -0.34 8.31 -14.86
N HIS A 196 0.53 9.05 -14.21
CA HIS A 196 0.23 9.82 -13.00
C HIS A 196 0.82 11.21 -13.16
N SER A 197 0.15 12.20 -12.59
CA SER A 197 0.68 13.57 -12.60
C SER A 197 1.94 13.63 -11.72
N PRO A 198 2.94 14.48 -12.03
CA PRO A 198 4.13 14.65 -11.20
C PRO A 198 3.83 15.06 -9.75
N GLN A 199 2.65 15.65 -9.51
CA GLN A 199 2.16 16.09 -8.20
C GLN A 199 1.50 14.97 -7.39
N GLU A 200 1.08 13.88 -8.05
CA GLU A 200 0.52 12.71 -7.38
C GLU A 200 1.63 11.85 -6.78
N LYS A 201 1.45 11.53 -5.50
CA LYS A 201 2.25 10.54 -4.79
C LYS A 201 1.34 9.40 -4.39
N ILE A 202 1.91 8.27 -4.01
CA ILE A 202 1.15 7.12 -3.53
C ILE A 202 1.09 7.21 -2.01
N TRP A 203 -0.12 7.16 -1.48
CA TRP A 203 -0.39 7.31 -0.05
C TRP A 203 -1.15 6.11 0.50
N LEU A 204 -0.87 5.78 1.75
CA LEU A 204 -1.67 4.89 2.59
C LEU A 204 -2.71 5.71 3.34
N PHE A 205 -3.97 5.44 3.06
CA PHE A 205 -5.12 5.99 3.77
C PHE A 205 -5.74 4.90 4.65
N VAL A 206 -6.01 5.21 5.90
CA VAL A 206 -6.65 4.32 6.86
C VAL A 206 -7.73 5.12 7.57
N ALA A 207 -8.95 4.60 7.59
CA ALA A 207 -10.04 5.23 8.32
C ALA A 207 -11.00 4.19 8.93
N GLN A 208 -11.56 4.52 10.09
CA GLN A 208 -12.61 3.77 10.74
C GLN A 208 -13.99 4.23 10.22
N THR A 209 -14.78 3.31 9.69
CA THR A 209 -16.08 3.62 9.07
C THR A 209 -17.23 3.77 10.07
N ASP A 210 -17.04 3.37 11.32
CA ASP A 210 -18.07 3.47 12.37
C ASP A 210 -18.19 4.88 12.99
N SER A 211 -17.28 5.80 12.68
CA SER A 211 -17.19 7.11 13.36
C SER A 211 -16.94 8.28 12.41
N ILE A 212 -17.42 8.18 11.16
CA ILE A 212 -17.15 9.15 10.08
C ILE A 212 -17.55 10.59 10.40
N GLU A 213 -18.43 10.79 11.39
CA GLU A 213 -18.88 12.12 11.83
C GLU A 213 -17.86 12.87 12.68
N THR A 214 -16.86 12.19 13.22
CA THR A 214 -15.87 12.78 14.14
C THR A 214 -14.46 12.48 13.66
N SER A 215 -13.48 13.25 14.13
CA SER A 215 -12.07 13.02 13.79
C SER A 215 -11.53 11.68 14.33
N ALA A 216 -12.30 10.94 15.13
CA ALA A 216 -11.95 9.58 15.55
C ALA A 216 -11.84 8.63 14.35
N CYS A 217 -12.55 8.88 13.24
CA CYS A 217 -12.49 8.03 12.05
C CYS A 217 -11.13 8.02 11.35
N ILE A 218 -10.24 8.97 11.63
CA ILE A 218 -8.92 9.05 11.01
C ILE A 218 -7.78 8.72 11.97
N ILE A 219 -8.09 8.08 13.08
CA ILE A 219 -7.12 7.53 14.02
C ILE A 219 -6.72 6.13 13.55
N SER A 220 -5.42 5.84 13.53
CA SER A 220 -4.95 4.47 13.22
C SER A 220 -5.39 3.48 14.30
N PRO A 221 -5.73 2.24 13.92
CA PRO A 221 -5.96 1.18 14.90
C PRO A 221 -4.65 0.91 15.68
N PRO A 222 -4.63 1.10 17.02
CA PRO A 222 -3.38 1.16 17.79
C PRO A 222 -2.65 -0.17 17.91
N GLN A 223 -3.35 -1.29 17.70
CA GLN A 223 -2.80 -2.64 17.83
C GLN A 223 -2.61 -3.32 16.48
N VAL A 224 -2.51 -2.55 15.39
CA VAL A 224 -2.34 -3.06 14.03
C VAL A 224 -1.03 -2.56 13.44
N ASN A 225 -0.35 -3.46 12.74
CA ASN A 225 0.83 -3.17 11.95
C ASN A 225 0.47 -3.12 10.48
N PHE A 226 0.71 -1.97 9.85
CA PHE A 226 0.66 -1.82 8.41
C PHE A 226 2.06 -2.01 7.83
N LEU A 227 2.21 -2.96 6.92
CA LEU A 227 3.46 -3.23 6.23
C LEU A 227 3.27 -3.14 4.71
N LEU A 228 4.27 -2.57 4.05
CA LEU A 228 4.39 -2.59 2.60
C LEU A 228 5.66 -3.33 2.22
N ASN A 229 5.52 -4.37 1.41
CA ASN A 229 6.63 -5.23 0.99
C ASN A 229 7.46 -5.76 2.18
N GLY A 230 6.77 -6.13 3.27
CA GLY A 230 7.38 -6.60 4.53
C GLY A 230 8.02 -5.51 5.41
N LYS A 231 7.99 -4.24 5.01
CA LYS A 231 8.51 -3.12 5.79
C LYS A 231 7.38 -2.38 6.49
N GLY A 232 7.50 -2.16 7.79
CA GLY A 232 6.53 -1.39 8.58
C GLY A 232 6.40 0.05 8.05
N VAL A 233 5.17 0.52 7.91
CA VAL A 233 4.88 1.90 7.49
C VAL A 233 5.07 2.84 8.68
N GLU A 234 5.79 3.93 8.48
CA GLU A 234 6.11 4.89 9.55
C GLU A 234 4.81 5.40 10.22
N ARG A 235 4.81 5.43 11.56
CA ARG A 235 3.68 5.87 12.42
C ARG A 235 2.39 5.03 12.29
N ARG A 236 2.46 3.90 11.60
CA ARG A 236 1.35 2.98 11.33
C ARG A 236 1.70 1.56 11.83
N THR A 237 2.47 1.45 12.90
CA THR A 237 2.84 0.18 13.54
C THR A 237 2.63 0.26 15.03
N ASN A 238 2.37 -0.86 15.70
CA ASN A 238 2.10 -0.91 17.14
C ASN A 238 3.25 -0.43 18.04
N VAL A 239 4.47 -0.30 17.49
CA VAL A 239 5.63 0.26 18.21
C VAL A 239 5.68 1.79 18.13
N HIS A 240 5.20 2.35 17.03
CA HIS A 240 5.18 3.79 16.78
C HIS A 240 3.79 4.16 16.24
N VAL A 241 2.84 4.44 17.12
CA VAL A 241 1.51 4.92 16.77
C VAL A 241 1.40 6.39 17.17
N ASP A 242 1.13 7.27 16.21
CA ASP A 242 0.79 8.67 16.51
C ASP A 242 -0.55 8.72 17.27
N ALA A 243 -0.62 9.48 18.36
CA ALA A 243 -1.86 9.68 19.10
C ALA A 243 -2.79 10.64 18.33
N GLY A 244 -4.06 10.25 18.17
CA GLY A 244 -5.10 11.10 17.59
C GLY A 244 -5.20 11.05 16.07
N PRO A 245 -5.88 12.03 15.44
CA PRO A 245 -6.13 12.09 14.00
C PRO A 245 -4.82 12.14 13.18
N GLN A 246 -4.71 11.31 12.14
CA GLN A 246 -3.47 11.17 11.35
C GLN A 246 -3.72 11.44 9.87
N LEU A 247 -2.87 12.28 9.24
CA LEU A 247 -2.85 12.43 7.77
C LEU A 247 -2.53 11.09 7.08
N PRO A 248 -3.01 10.87 5.84
CA PRO A 248 -2.53 9.77 5.02
C PRO A 248 -1.01 9.75 4.98
N THR A 249 -0.40 8.57 4.93
CA THR A 249 1.06 8.42 4.97
C THR A 249 1.60 8.28 3.54
N ASN A 250 2.59 9.10 3.16
CA ASN A 250 3.21 8.98 1.84
C ASN A 250 4.12 7.75 1.79
N VAL A 251 3.75 6.78 0.96
CA VAL A 251 4.42 5.48 0.85
C VAL A 251 5.09 5.27 -0.50
N THR A 252 5.17 6.29 -1.37
CA THR A 252 5.79 6.16 -2.71
C THR A 252 7.18 5.51 -2.65
N HIS A 253 8.00 5.90 -1.68
CA HIS A 253 9.37 5.41 -1.53
C HIS A 253 9.47 3.94 -1.04
N MET A 254 8.37 3.36 -0.56
CA MET A 254 8.30 1.97 -0.08
C MET A 254 7.88 0.99 -1.20
N LEU A 255 7.45 1.52 -2.34
CA LEU A 255 6.87 0.77 -3.43
C LEU A 255 7.85 0.61 -4.58
N LYS A 256 7.67 -0.45 -5.36
CA LYS A 256 8.44 -0.73 -6.58
C LYS A 256 7.50 -0.83 -7.78
N TYR A 257 8.04 -0.61 -8.98
CA TYR A 257 7.32 -1.04 -10.19
C TYR A 257 7.19 -2.57 -10.19
N GLY A 258 6.04 -3.07 -10.63
CA GLY A 258 5.66 -4.47 -10.54
C GLY A 258 4.78 -4.77 -9.33
N THR A 259 4.91 -6.00 -8.83
CA THR A 259 4.11 -6.54 -7.73
C THR A 259 4.51 -5.93 -6.39
N ASN A 260 3.54 -5.43 -5.64
CA ASN A 260 3.70 -4.95 -4.26
C ASN A 260 2.70 -5.66 -3.35
N LEU A 261 3.01 -5.68 -2.05
CA LEU A 261 2.20 -6.34 -1.04
C LEU A 261 1.85 -5.35 0.06
N LEU A 262 0.57 -5.19 0.34
CA LEU A 262 0.07 -4.53 1.55
C LEU A 262 -0.33 -5.60 2.57
N GLN A 263 0.12 -5.44 3.80
CA GLN A 263 -0.21 -6.30 4.92
C GLN A 263 -0.75 -5.45 6.06
N ALA A 264 -1.86 -5.88 6.66
CA ALA A 264 -2.44 -5.27 7.84
C ALA A 264 -2.69 -6.38 8.87
N VAL A 265 -1.93 -6.37 9.97
CA VAL A 265 -1.91 -7.47 10.94
C VAL A 265 -2.09 -6.93 12.34
N GLY A 266 -3.09 -7.43 13.07
CA GLY A 266 -3.29 -7.12 14.47
C GLY A 266 -4.76 -7.03 14.88
N GLN A 267 -5.00 -6.35 15.99
CA GLN A 267 -6.33 -6.21 16.58
C GLN A 267 -7.00 -4.91 16.12
N PHE A 268 -8.05 -5.06 15.32
CA PHE A 268 -8.93 -3.97 14.90
C PHE A 268 -10.04 -3.77 15.94
N ASN A 269 -10.22 -2.53 16.39
CA ASN A 269 -11.21 -2.13 17.40
C ASN A 269 -12.54 -1.62 16.79
N GLY A 270 -12.73 -1.80 15.49
CA GLY A 270 -13.89 -1.33 14.73
C GLY A 270 -13.77 -1.74 13.27
N ARG A 271 -14.67 -1.24 12.43
CA ARG A 271 -14.59 -1.45 10.98
C ARG A 271 -13.68 -0.42 10.35
N TYR A 272 -12.72 -0.89 9.55
CA TYR A 272 -11.73 -0.05 8.90
C TYR A 272 -11.75 -0.23 7.38
N VAL A 273 -11.52 0.87 6.70
CA VAL A 273 -11.17 0.92 5.28
C VAL A 273 -9.71 1.32 5.14
N ILE A 274 -8.98 0.60 4.31
CA ILE A 274 -7.56 0.82 4.08
C ILE A 274 -7.34 0.92 2.57
N PHE A 275 -6.71 2.00 2.12
CA PHE A 275 -6.48 2.28 0.72
C PHE A 275 -5.01 2.61 0.46
N VAL A 276 -4.47 2.06 -0.63
CA VAL A 276 -3.24 2.55 -1.25
C VAL A 276 -3.66 3.17 -2.57
N ALA A 277 -3.47 4.48 -2.72
CA ALA A 277 -3.97 5.22 -3.88
C ALA A 277 -3.01 6.34 -4.27
N PHE A 278 -3.08 6.75 -5.54
CA PHE A 278 -2.52 8.04 -5.95
C PHE A 278 -3.32 9.15 -5.27
N MET A 279 -2.64 10.08 -4.62
CA MET A 279 -3.25 11.27 -4.04
C MET A 279 -2.34 12.48 -4.28
N SER A 280 -2.98 13.63 -4.50
CA SER A 280 -2.31 14.91 -4.64
C SER A 280 -2.76 15.87 -3.55
N VAL A 281 -1.83 16.73 -3.12
CA VAL A 281 -2.14 17.86 -2.24
C VAL A 281 -2.42 19.06 -3.13
N MET A 282 -3.62 19.62 -3.05
CA MET A 282 -4.00 20.81 -3.76
C MET A 282 -3.19 22.00 -3.25
N SER A 283 -2.50 22.69 -4.16
CA SER A 283 -1.84 23.96 -3.86
C SER A 283 -2.95 25.02 -3.78
N SER A 284 -3.30 25.46 -2.58
CA SER A 284 -4.34 26.48 -2.41
C SER A 284 -3.82 27.84 -2.88
N LEU A 285 -4.27 28.30 -4.05
CA LEU A 285 -4.25 29.73 -4.43
C LEU A 285 -5.60 30.40 -4.19
N ASP A 286 -6.67 29.62 -4.01
CA ASP A 286 -7.98 30.17 -3.69
C ASP A 286 -8.03 30.56 -2.23
N THR A 287 -7.73 31.83 -2.00
CA THR A 287 -8.04 32.51 -0.74
C THR A 287 -9.54 32.31 -0.51
N PRO A 288 -9.99 31.61 0.54
CA PRO A 288 -11.41 31.54 0.82
C PRO A 288 -11.93 32.97 0.92
N VAL A 289 -13.06 33.26 0.27
CA VAL A 289 -13.70 34.58 0.37
C VAL A 289 -13.94 34.85 1.84
N LEU A 290 -13.11 35.71 2.42
CA LEU A 290 -13.24 36.11 3.80
C LEU A 290 -14.55 36.87 3.91
N LEU A 291 -15.50 36.31 4.65
CA LEU A 291 -16.69 37.04 5.04
C LEU A 291 -16.27 38.18 5.96
N ASP A 292 -16.94 39.33 5.82
CA ASP A 292 -16.67 40.49 6.66
C ASP A 292 -16.78 40.12 8.14
N TYR A 293 -15.88 40.70 8.93
CA TYR A 293 -15.88 40.53 10.37
C TYR A 293 -17.21 41.02 10.94
N VAL A 294 -18.05 40.07 11.36
CA VAL A 294 -19.25 40.39 12.15
C VAL A 294 -18.76 40.75 13.54
N GLN A 295 -18.92 42.02 13.94
CA GLN A 295 -18.69 42.42 15.32
C GLN A 295 -19.53 41.52 16.23
N PRO A 296 -18.93 40.91 17.27
CA PRO A 296 -19.70 40.23 18.29
C PRO A 296 -20.78 41.20 18.77
N ALA A 297 -22.04 40.76 18.77
CA ALA A 297 -23.10 41.51 19.41
C ALA A 297 -22.60 41.85 20.81
N VAL A 298 -22.49 43.15 21.12
CA VAL A 298 -22.11 43.62 22.45
C VAL A 298 -23.01 42.85 23.41
N SER A 299 -22.41 41.99 24.24
CA SER A 299 -23.17 41.31 25.28
C SER A 299 -23.88 42.40 26.04
N THR A 300 -25.21 42.41 26.01
CA THR A 300 -26.00 43.21 26.94
C THR A 300 -25.40 42.94 28.30
N VAL A 301 -24.78 43.97 28.88
CA VAL A 301 -24.14 43.90 30.19
C VAL A 301 -25.11 43.18 31.11
N ASP A 302 -24.69 42.04 31.62
CA ASP A 302 -25.47 41.31 32.60
C ASP A 302 -25.54 42.22 33.83
N SER A 303 -26.73 42.76 34.11
CA SER A 303 -26.95 43.83 35.10
C SER A 303 -26.56 43.44 36.53
N ASP A 304 -26.20 42.17 36.76
CA ASP A 304 -25.76 41.60 38.05
C ASP A 304 -24.23 41.34 38.13
N SER A 305 -23.44 41.81 37.18
CA SER A 305 -21.98 41.65 37.24
C SER A 305 -21.29 42.86 37.91
N ASP A 306 -21.01 42.75 39.21
CA ASP A 306 -20.21 43.71 40.02
C ASP A 306 -18.74 43.87 39.57
N ILE A 307 -18.38 43.38 38.38
CA ILE A 307 -17.03 43.40 37.83
C ILE A 307 -16.90 44.59 36.88
N ILE A 308 -16.16 45.62 37.31
CA ILE A 308 -15.78 46.73 36.44
C ILE A 308 -14.71 46.22 35.46
N GLU A 309 -15.10 45.97 34.21
CA GLU A 309 -14.16 45.53 33.16
C GLU A 309 -13.18 46.67 32.81
N GLY A 310 -11.90 46.47 33.16
CA GLY A 310 -10.81 47.38 32.81
C GLY A 310 -10.33 47.22 31.35
N PRO A 311 -9.35 48.01 30.90
CA PRO A 311 -8.87 47.95 29.52
C PRO A 311 -8.27 46.57 29.17
N SER A 312 -8.83 45.94 28.14
CA SER A 312 -8.38 44.63 27.63
C SER A 312 -7.24 44.79 26.60
N ARG A 313 -6.23 43.91 26.67
CA ARG A 313 -5.10 43.85 25.73
C ARG A 313 -5.19 42.59 24.89
N ILE A 314 -5.05 42.72 23.57
CA ILE A 314 -5.03 41.60 22.63
C ILE A 314 -3.67 41.47 21.93
N SER A 315 -3.21 40.23 21.71
CA SER A 315 -1.97 39.98 21.00
C SER A 315 -2.17 40.10 19.49
N LEU A 316 -1.30 40.87 18.83
CA LEU A 316 -1.21 40.95 17.38
C LEU A 316 -0.33 39.85 16.77
N ASN A 317 0.20 38.96 17.61
CA ASN A 317 0.97 37.79 17.19
C ASN A 317 0.10 36.54 17.23
N CYS A 318 0.25 35.70 16.21
CA CYS A 318 -0.45 34.43 16.12
C CYS A 318 0.00 33.52 17.27
N PRO A 319 -0.90 32.93 18.05
CA PRO A 319 -0.55 31.96 19.10
C PRO A 319 0.20 30.73 18.59
N ILE A 320 0.05 30.37 17.31
CA ILE A 320 0.65 29.15 16.73
C ILE A 320 2.05 29.45 16.18
N SER A 321 2.19 30.51 15.37
CA SER A 321 3.47 30.82 14.71
C SER A 321 4.32 31.83 15.48
N TYR A 322 3.79 32.43 16.56
CA TYR A 322 4.39 33.51 17.34
C TYR A 322 4.80 34.74 16.51
N SER A 323 4.34 34.83 15.27
CA SER A 323 4.65 35.91 14.33
C SER A 323 3.48 36.89 14.21
N ARG A 324 3.78 38.12 13.78
CA ARG A 324 2.73 39.12 13.49
C ARG A 324 1.67 38.57 12.53
N ILE A 325 0.40 38.77 12.88
CA ILE A 325 -0.75 38.33 12.09
C ILE A 325 -0.90 39.25 10.88
N GLY A 326 -0.88 38.68 9.67
CA GLY A 326 -1.21 39.38 8.43
C GLY A 326 -2.72 39.37 8.18
N THR A 327 -3.29 38.16 8.11
CA THR A 327 -4.72 37.93 7.92
C THR A 327 -5.32 37.33 9.18
N PRO A 328 -6.08 38.09 9.98
CA PRO A 328 -6.71 37.61 11.21
C PRO A 328 -7.91 36.72 10.91
N VAL A 329 -7.90 35.48 11.42
CA VAL A 329 -8.98 34.52 11.22
C VAL A 329 -9.39 33.86 12.54
N LYS A 330 -10.68 33.56 12.69
CA LYS A 330 -11.24 32.68 13.75
C LYS A 330 -12.49 31.99 13.23
N GLY A 331 -12.89 30.89 13.86
CA GLY A 331 -14.18 30.26 13.57
C GLY A 331 -15.34 31.19 13.94
N HIS A 332 -16.43 31.17 13.17
CA HIS A 332 -17.60 32.01 13.43
C HIS A 332 -18.19 31.77 14.84
N SER A 333 -18.11 30.54 15.35
CA SER A 333 -18.57 30.16 16.69
C SER A 333 -17.62 30.54 17.83
N CYS A 334 -16.43 31.09 17.55
CA CYS A 334 -15.45 31.46 18.57
C CYS A 334 -15.91 32.72 19.35
N LYS A 335 -16.27 32.52 20.62
CA LYS A 335 -16.72 33.58 21.55
C LYS A 335 -15.58 34.34 22.24
N HIS A 336 -14.35 34.28 21.71
CA HIS A 336 -13.20 35.01 22.25
C HIS A 336 -12.69 36.06 21.24
N LEU A 337 -11.92 37.03 21.76
CA LEU A 337 -11.35 38.12 20.95
C LEU A 337 -10.09 37.69 20.18
N GLN A 338 -9.25 36.82 20.74
CA GLN A 338 -7.99 36.40 20.11
C GLN A 338 -8.22 35.73 18.74
N VAL A 339 -7.35 36.01 17.77
CA VAL A 339 -7.41 35.48 16.40
C VAL A 339 -6.11 34.75 16.02
N LEU A 340 -6.19 33.92 14.98
CA LEU A 340 -5.07 33.18 14.39
C LEU A 340 -4.63 33.84 13.07
N ARG A 341 -3.46 33.43 12.58
CA ARG A 341 -2.98 33.76 11.23
C ARG A 341 -3.52 32.74 10.23
N SER A 342 -4.07 33.22 9.11
CA SER A 342 -4.45 32.35 7.98
C SER A 342 -3.21 31.73 7.32
N LEU A 343 -3.29 30.44 6.95
CA LEU A 343 -2.21 29.62 6.39
C LEU A 343 -2.22 29.61 4.85
#